data_AF-A0A8X6GB25-F1
#
_entry.id   AF-A0A8X6GB25-F1
#
_cell.length_a   1.000
_cell.length_b   1.000
_cell.length_c   1.000
_cell.angle_alpha   90.00
_cell.angle_beta   90.00
_cell.angle_gamma   90.00
#
_symmetry.space_group_name_H-M   'P 1'
#
loop_
_entity.id
_entity.type
_entity.pdbx_description
1 polymer ?
#
loop_
_entity_poly.entity_id
_entity_poly.type
_entity_poly.pdbx_seq_one_letter_code
_entity_poly.pdbx_strand_id
1 'polypeptide(L)'
;MTDYQRVDLSEASGTKNMAIEDSDSPSALNSTNGFSKADENQEKELTGSKRNFWQRRSKMEKYLLAILIVLLLLVLILFIVSVIRVHDADKKYCTTPACVTAAATILNSLDQTVDPCEDFYRYACGGWTKSNPLPEDKTSFSRFEKLSDDNNRILKYVLEDDRFELKGEAEKKARNMYRSCMNKTRIEELGAQPLLELLKKMGGWSISGDFSIKDWDFQKALELNNNYFEAASLFSWIIMVDLKNSSRNSVVVDQNELTLKSRSYYLNKTMDDKIISAYLAYMTKVGVLLGGEEYATRLQMQDIIEFEMKLAEVSTYDIVNNEKSSYKIG
;
A
#
# COMPACT_ATOMS: atom_id res chain seq x y z
N MET A 1 -15.40 -26.21 -15.98
CA MET A 1 -16.37 -26.36 -14.89
C MET A 1 -15.61 -26.16 -13.60
N THR A 2 -15.56 -24.91 -13.15
CA THR A 2 -14.77 -24.47 -12.00
C THR A 2 -15.49 -23.26 -11.43
N ASP A 3 -16.10 -23.49 -10.26
CA ASP A 3 -16.89 -22.54 -9.50
C ASP A 3 -15.93 -21.58 -8.76
N TYR A 4 -16.05 -20.28 -9.01
CA TYR A 4 -15.33 -19.25 -8.28
C TYR A 4 -16.24 -18.76 -7.15
N GLN A 5 -16.08 -19.30 -5.95
CA GLN A 5 -16.73 -18.75 -4.76
C GLN A 5 -16.02 -17.45 -4.33
N ARG A 6 -16.78 -16.37 -4.46
CA ARG A 6 -16.54 -15.02 -3.95
C ARG A 6 -16.43 -15.07 -2.42
N VAL A 7 -15.31 -14.65 -1.86
CA VAL A 7 -15.14 -14.44 -0.40
C VAL A 7 -15.64 -13.04 -0.07
N ASP A 8 -16.79 -12.96 0.59
CA ASP A 8 -17.31 -11.74 1.22
C ASP A 8 -16.48 -11.43 2.48
N LEU A 9 -15.92 -10.22 2.53
CA LEU A 9 -15.34 -9.64 3.73
C LEU A 9 -16.38 -8.72 4.38
N SER A 10 -17.28 -9.32 5.14
CA SER A 10 -18.06 -8.65 6.17
C SER A 10 -17.96 -9.47 7.45
N GLU A 11 -17.76 -8.78 8.57
CA GLU A 11 -17.70 -9.30 9.96
C GLU A 11 -16.31 -9.60 10.52
N ALA A 12 -15.71 -8.55 11.08
CA ALA A 12 -14.84 -8.67 12.25
C ALA A 12 -14.98 -7.42 13.14
N SER A 13 -16.18 -7.22 13.71
CA SER A 13 -16.39 -6.34 14.87
C SER A 13 -16.54 -7.22 16.10
N GLY A 14 -15.42 -7.60 16.70
CA GLY A 14 -15.36 -8.29 17.99
C GLY A 14 -15.04 -7.32 19.11
N THR A 15 -16.04 -6.64 19.67
CA THR A 15 -15.92 -5.89 20.92
C THR A 15 -15.96 -6.84 22.11
N LYS A 16 -14.86 -6.95 22.85
CA LYS A 16 -14.81 -7.57 24.18
C LYS A 16 -15.05 -6.49 25.24
N ASN A 17 -16.15 -6.63 25.98
CA ASN A 17 -16.46 -5.85 27.17
C ASN A 17 -15.50 -6.21 28.32
N MET A 18 -15.00 -5.19 29.02
CA MET A 18 -14.40 -5.32 30.35
C MET A 18 -15.16 -4.39 31.29
N ALA A 19 -15.87 -4.99 32.24
CA ALA A 19 -16.61 -4.33 33.29
C ALA A 19 -15.68 -3.93 34.44
N ILE A 20 -15.93 -2.77 35.05
CA ILE A 20 -15.54 -2.45 36.41
C ILE A 20 -16.79 -1.93 37.11
N GLU A 21 -17.19 -2.64 38.15
CA GLU A 21 -18.25 -2.33 39.12
C GLU A 21 -17.79 -1.20 40.05
N ASP A 22 -18.74 -0.38 40.51
CA ASP A 22 -18.63 0.21 41.85
C ASP A 22 -20.05 0.36 42.43
N SER A 23 -20.23 -0.24 43.61
CA SER A 23 -21.42 -0.17 44.44
C SER A 23 -21.16 0.66 45.71
N ASP A 24 -22.27 1.14 46.25
CA ASP A 24 -22.53 1.49 47.66
C ASP A 24 -22.29 2.93 48.18
N SER A 25 -23.41 3.48 48.67
CA SER A 25 -23.59 4.60 49.62
C SER A 25 -23.18 4.16 51.05
N PRO A 26 -23.37 4.91 52.18
CA PRO A 26 -24.09 6.18 52.40
C PRO A 26 -23.53 7.18 53.46
N SER A 27 -24.26 8.30 53.60
CA SER A 27 -24.70 8.95 54.86
C SER A 27 -24.00 10.19 55.48
N ALA A 28 -24.88 11.18 55.75
CA ALA A 28 -25.02 12.07 56.92
C ALA A 28 -24.19 13.37 57.04
N LEU A 29 -24.90 14.50 57.16
CA LEU A 29 -24.84 15.40 58.32
C LEU A 29 -25.97 16.45 58.35
N ASN A 30 -26.54 16.63 59.54
CA ASN A 30 -27.58 17.58 59.96
C ASN A 30 -27.01 18.96 60.33
N SER A 31 -27.84 20.02 60.24
CA SER A 31 -27.93 21.14 61.21
C SER A 31 -29.22 21.94 60.94
N THR A 32 -30.31 21.79 61.71
CA THR A 32 -30.73 22.48 62.96
C THR A 32 -31.45 23.84 62.80
N ASN A 33 -32.52 23.97 63.60
CA ASN A 33 -33.31 25.14 64.07
C ASN A 33 -34.44 25.58 63.12
N GLY A 34 -35.73 25.59 63.46
CA GLY A 34 -36.45 25.59 64.76
C GLY A 34 -37.23 26.90 64.90
N PHE A 35 -38.57 26.87 64.94
CA PHE A 35 -39.41 27.70 65.83
C PHE A 35 -40.94 27.38 65.72
N SER A 36 -41.50 27.08 66.88
CA SER A 36 -42.88 27.24 67.41
C SER A 36 -44.14 26.53 66.84
N LYS A 37 -44.69 25.66 67.71
CA LYS A 37 -46.12 25.55 68.11
C LYS A 37 -46.61 26.90 68.68
N ALA A 38 -47.89 27.29 68.76
CA ALA A 38 -49.21 26.71 68.53
C ALA A 38 -50.15 27.91 68.27
N ASP A 39 -51.30 27.69 67.62
CA ASP A 39 -52.55 28.14 68.22
C ASP A 39 -53.75 27.44 67.57
N GLU A 40 -54.78 27.39 68.39
CA GLU A 40 -55.83 26.40 68.49
C GLU A 40 -57.10 26.83 67.72
N ASN A 41 -57.70 25.86 67.03
CA ASN A 41 -59.12 25.75 66.65
C ASN A 41 -59.91 27.00 66.23
N GLN A 42 -60.20 27.09 64.93
CA GLN A 42 -61.59 27.20 64.43
C GLN A 42 -61.59 27.11 62.89
N GLU A 43 -62.02 25.98 62.32
CA GLU A 43 -63.15 26.01 61.38
C GLU A 43 -63.67 24.62 61.06
N LYS A 44 -65.00 24.54 61.11
CA LYS A 44 -65.84 23.38 60.91
C LYS A 44 -65.81 22.94 59.44
N GLU A 45 -65.94 21.63 59.27
CA GLU A 45 -66.65 20.91 58.20
C GLU A 45 -66.84 21.62 56.84
N LEU A 46 -66.29 21.02 55.78
CA LEU A 46 -67.13 20.59 54.65
C LEU A 46 -66.40 19.60 53.74
N THR A 47 -66.85 18.35 53.80
CA THR A 47 -66.57 17.31 52.80
C THR A 47 -67.24 17.69 51.47
N GLY A 48 -66.47 18.32 50.58
CA GLY A 48 -66.91 18.76 49.25
C GLY A 48 -66.37 17.88 48.12
N SER A 49 -67.20 16.95 47.64
CA SER A 49 -67.19 16.26 46.34
C SER A 49 -66.11 16.69 45.32
N LYS A 50 -65.20 15.76 44.96
CA LYS A 50 -64.34 15.85 43.76
C LYS A 50 -65.22 15.80 42.49
N ARG A 51 -65.82 16.92 42.12
CA ARG A 51 -66.44 17.10 40.79
C ARG A 51 -65.36 17.29 39.74
N ASN A 52 -65.40 16.49 38.67
CA ASN A 52 -64.49 16.55 37.54
C ASN A 52 -64.27 18.00 37.08
N PHE A 53 -63.02 18.40 36.87
CA PHE A 53 -62.60 19.74 36.42
C PHE A 53 -63.43 20.27 35.22
N TRP A 54 -63.89 19.34 34.37
CA TRP A 54 -64.73 19.59 33.19
C TRP A 54 -66.22 19.86 33.48
N GLN A 55 -66.73 19.59 34.68
CA GLN A 55 -68.16 19.77 35.01
C GLN A 55 -68.50 21.19 35.50
N ARG A 56 -67.50 21.99 35.91
CA ARG A 56 -67.70 23.34 36.45
C ARG A 56 -67.64 24.46 35.41
N ARG A 57 -67.12 24.19 34.22
CA ARG A 57 -66.89 25.19 33.18
C ARG A 57 -68.10 25.37 32.28
N SER A 58 -68.41 26.61 31.93
CA SER A 58 -69.52 26.93 31.00
C SER A 58 -69.27 26.29 29.62
N LYS A 59 -70.32 26.11 28.80
CA LYS A 59 -70.15 25.56 27.44
C LYS A 59 -69.10 26.37 26.65
N MET A 60 -69.08 27.69 26.81
CA MET A 60 -68.12 28.60 26.16
C MET A 60 -66.67 28.36 26.59
N GLU A 61 -66.40 28.12 27.88
CA GLU A 61 -65.05 27.82 28.36
C GLU A 61 -64.50 26.49 27.83
N LYS A 62 -65.37 25.49 27.63
CA LYS A 62 -64.98 24.21 27.01
C LYS A 62 -64.61 24.39 25.54
N TYR A 63 -65.36 25.22 24.81
CA TYR A 63 -65.01 25.58 23.43
C TYR A 63 -63.69 26.34 23.37
N LEU A 64 -63.45 27.30 24.26
CA LEU A 64 -62.19 28.04 24.32
C LEU A 64 -60.98 27.15 24.65
N LEU A 65 -61.11 26.23 25.61
CA LEU A 65 -60.06 25.26 25.94
C LEU A 65 -59.81 24.27 24.78
N ALA A 66 -60.86 23.81 24.10
CA ALA A 66 -60.72 22.96 22.94
C ALA A 66 -60.02 23.68 21.78
N ILE A 67 -60.37 24.95 21.51
CA ILE A 67 -59.70 25.78 20.51
C ILE A 67 -58.23 26.00 20.88
N LEU A 68 -57.92 26.27 22.15
CA LEU A 68 -56.55 26.48 22.63
C LEU A 68 -55.70 25.20 22.50
N ILE A 69 -56.28 24.03 22.78
CA ILE A 69 -55.63 22.74 22.56
C ILE A 69 -55.39 22.50 21.06
N VAL A 70 -56.37 22.79 20.20
CA VAL A 70 -56.22 22.67 18.74
C VAL A 70 -55.14 23.62 18.22
N LEU A 71 -55.08 24.86 18.70
CA LEU A 71 -54.03 25.82 18.33
C LEU A 71 -52.65 25.36 18.82
N LEU A 72 -52.54 24.83 20.05
CA LEU A 72 -51.29 24.28 20.56
C LEU A 72 -50.83 23.06 19.76
N LEU A 73 -51.76 22.19 19.36
CA LEU A 73 -51.46 21.04 18.49
C LEU A 73 -51.02 21.49 17.10
N LEU A 74 -51.65 22.52 16.52
CA LEU A 74 -51.23 23.09 15.23
C LEU A 74 -49.83 23.70 15.31
N VAL A 75 -49.51 24.44 16.39
CA VAL A 75 -48.16 24.99 16.61
C VAL A 75 -47.14 23.87 16.81
N LEU A 76 -47.48 22.82 17.56
CA LEU A 76 -46.61 21.65 17.74
C LEU A 76 -46.36 20.92 16.41
N ILE A 77 -47.40 20.74 15.58
CA ILE A 77 -47.27 20.12 14.25
C ILE A 77 -46.40 20.98 13.35
N LEU A 78 -46.57 22.30 13.33
CA LEU A 78 -45.73 23.22 12.56
C LEU A 78 -44.27 23.19 13.03
N PHE A 79 -44.03 23.11 14.34
CA PHE A 79 -42.70 22.96 14.90
C PHE A 79 -42.05 21.63 14.49
N ILE A 80 -42.79 20.52 14.59
CA ILE A 80 -42.33 19.19 14.16
C ILE A 80 -42.02 19.19 12.65
N VAL A 81 -42.89 19.76 11.82
CA VAL A 81 -42.66 19.87 10.37
C VAL A 81 -41.44 20.75 10.07
N SER A 82 -41.23 21.85 10.80
CA SER A 82 -40.03 22.69 10.67
C SER A 82 -38.76 21.93 11.03
N VAL A 83 -38.77 21.17 12.12
CA VAL A 83 -37.62 20.34 12.55
C VAL A 83 -37.34 19.24 11.53
N ILE A 84 -38.38 18.56 11.01
CA ILE A 84 -38.22 17.54 9.96
C ILE A 84 -37.65 18.15 8.68
N ARG A 85 -38.13 19.33 8.24
CA ARG A 85 -37.61 20.00 7.05
C ARG A 85 -36.16 20.47 7.20
N VAL A 86 -35.77 20.93 8.38
CA VAL A 86 -34.36 21.29 8.67
C VAL A 86 -33.48 20.04 8.65
N HIS A 87 -33.95 18.92 9.21
CA HIS A 87 -33.18 17.68 9.25
C HIS A 87 -33.03 17.01 7.86
N ASP A 88 -34.00 17.17 6.97
CA ASP A 88 -33.92 16.71 5.58
C ASP A 88 -33.08 17.63 4.67
N ALA A 89 -32.93 18.92 5.03
CA ALA A 89 -32.18 19.88 4.22
C ALA A 89 -30.64 19.70 4.30
N ASP A 90 -30.12 18.93 5.25
CA ASP A 90 -28.67 18.85 5.55
C ASP A 90 -27.89 17.76 4.80
N LYS A 91 -28.50 16.93 3.94
CA LYS A 91 -27.79 15.86 3.22
C LYS A 91 -27.39 16.21 1.79
N LYS A 92 -26.81 17.40 1.56
CA LYS A 92 -26.29 17.77 0.23
C LYS A 92 -24.89 17.21 -0.05
N TYR A 93 -24.11 16.92 0.99
CA TYR A 93 -22.73 16.42 0.87
C TYR A 93 -22.46 15.31 1.88
N CYS A 94 -21.53 14.43 1.53
CA CYS A 94 -21.13 13.31 2.36
C CYS A 94 -20.23 13.79 3.52
N THR A 95 -20.65 13.54 4.76
CA THR A 95 -19.92 13.92 5.98
C THR A 95 -19.37 12.71 6.75
N THR A 96 -19.38 11.52 6.14
CA THR A 96 -18.78 10.33 6.76
C THR A 96 -17.27 10.54 6.94
N PRO A 97 -16.63 9.90 7.94
CA PRO A 97 -15.19 10.00 8.15
C PRO A 97 -14.37 9.66 6.90
N ALA A 98 -14.82 8.69 6.11
CA ALA A 98 -14.20 8.31 4.85
C ALA A 98 -14.26 9.46 3.81
N CYS A 99 -15.42 10.10 3.65
CA CYS A 99 -15.58 11.23 2.74
C CYS A 99 -14.73 12.43 3.14
N VAL A 100 -14.68 12.75 4.44
CA VAL A 100 -13.85 13.85 4.96
C VAL A 100 -12.37 13.57 4.71
N THR A 101 -11.89 12.36 4.99
CA THR A 101 -10.49 11.96 4.78
C THR A 101 -10.11 11.99 3.29
N ALA A 102 -10.99 11.47 2.43
CA ALA A 102 -10.78 11.49 0.98
C ALA A 102 -10.74 12.93 0.44
N ALA A 103 -11.70 13.78 0.84
CA ALA A 103 -11.74 15.18 0.43
C ALA A 103 -10.48 15.94 0.89
N ALA A 104 -10.05 15.75 2.15
CA ALA A 104 -8.82 16.35 2.67
C ALA A 104 -7.58 15.88 1.88
N THR A 105 -7.50 14.59 1.55
CA THR A 105 -6.40 14.03 0.76
C THR A 105 -6.35 14.63 -0.65
N ILE A 106 -7.50 14.81 -1.28
CA ILE A 106 -7.61 15.47 -2.59
C ILE A 106 -7.13 16.91 -2.47
N LEU A 107 -7.72 17.70 -1.56
CA LEU A 107 -7.39 19.12 -1.39
C LEU A 107 -5.89 19.34 -1.11
N ASN A 108 -5.28 18.50 -0.27
CA ASN A 108 -3.84 18.57 0.03
C ASN A 108 -2.95 18.22 -1.19
N SER A 109 -3.48 17.49 -2.16
CA SER A 109 -2.73 17.14 -3.38
C SER A 109 -2.81 18.24 -4.45
N LEU A 110 -3.86 19.06 -4.43
CA LEU A 110 -4.10 20.09 -5.43
C LEU A 110 -3.14 21.28 -5.30
N ASP A 111 -2.79 21.88 -6.43
CA ASP A 111 -2.26 23.25 -6.53
C ASP A 111 -3.31 24.15 -7.21
N GLN A 112 -4.16 24.77 -6.39
CA GLN A 112 -5.26 25.61 -6.87
C GLN A 112 -4.80 26.94 -7.51
N THR A 113 -3.49 27.22 -7.54
CA THR A 113 -2.94 28.38 -8.25
C THR A 113 -2.78 28.16 -9.75
N VAL A 114 -2.96 26.92 -10.20
CA VAL A 114 -2.81 26.51 -11.60
C VAL A 114 -4.18 26.33 -12.24
N ASP A 115 -4.33 26.81 -13.48
CA ASP A 115 -5.55 26.54 -14.25
C ASP A 115 -5.60 25.05 -14.66
N PRO A 116 -6.62 24.29 -14.25
CA PRO A 116 -6.76 22.88 -14.63
C PRO A 116 -6.90 22.66 -16.15
N CYS A 117 -7.33 23.66 -16.92
CA CYS A 117 -7.43 23.58 -18.38
C CYS A 117 -6.07 23.73 -19.08
N GLU A 118 -5.07 24.31 -18.42
CA GLU A 118 -3.74 24.53 -18.97
C GLU A 118 -2.76 23.40 -18.56
N ASP A 119 -2.76 23.02 -17.28
CA ASP A 119 -1.93 21.93 -16.75
C ASP A 119 -2.67 21.18 -15.64
N PHE A 120 -3.49 20.22 -16.05
CA PHE A 120 -4.27 19.41 -15.11
C PHE A 120 -3.39 18.59 -14.17
N TYR A 121 -2.20 18.15 -14.62
CA TYR A 121 -1.30 17.38 -13.75
C TYR A 121 -0.78 18.24 -12.61
N ARG A 122 -0.28 19.45 -12.90
CA ARG A 122 0.23 20.35 -11.87
C ARG A 122 -0.90 20.86 -10.98
N TYR A 123 -2.09 21.12 -11.53
CA TYR A 123 -3.27 21.41 -10.71
C TYR A 123 -3.64 20.25 -9.78
N ALA A 124 -3.68 19.01 -10.27
CA ALA A 124 -4.14 17.86 -9.48
C ALA A 124 -3.09 17.33 -8.47
N CYS A 125 -1.81 17.42 -8.81
CA CYS A 125 -0.71 16.78 -8.08
C CYS A 125 0.30 17.77 -7.49
N GLY A 126 0.26 19.05 -7.86
CA GLY A 126 1.32 20.01 -7.49
C GLY A 126 1.49 20.21 -5.99
N GLY A 127 0.41 20.16 -5.21
CA GLY A 127 0.46 20.18 -3.75
C GLY A 127 1.13 18.94 -3.17
N TRP A 128 0.86 17.76 -3.76
CA TRP A 128 1.51 16.51 -3.38
C TRP A 128 3.02 16.55 -3.65
N THR A 129 3.42 16.94 -4.87
CA THR A 129 4.85 17.01 -5.26
C THR A 129 5.64 17.96 -4.38
N LYS A 130 5.07 19.13 -4.01
CA LYS A 130 5.71 20.07 -3.08
C LYS A 130 5.91 19.48 -1.67
N SER A 131 4.96 18.66 -1.22
CA SER A 131 4.99 18.07 0.13
C SER A 131 5.78 16.75 0.21
N ASN A 132 6.17 16.18 -0.93
CA ASN A 132 6.80 14.86 -1.04
C ASN A 132 8.04 14.95 -1.96
N PRO A 133 9.14 15.58 -1.51
CA PRO A 133 10.38 15.63 -2.27
C PRO A 133 10.94 14.21 -2.49
N LEU A 134 11.70 14.02 -3.58
CA LEU A 134 12.35 12.75 -3.90
C LEU A 134 13.33 12.35 -2.78
N PRO A 135 13.10 11.21 -2.10
CA PRO A 135 14.05 10.70 -1.10
C PRO A 135 15.41 10.31 -1.73
N GLU A 136 16.50 10.44 -0.98
CA GLU A 136 17.87 10.18 -1.48
C GLU A 136 18.09 8.73 -1.96
N ASP A 137 17.35 7.78 -1.41
CA ASP A 137 17.42 6.36 -1.74
C ASP A 137 16.56 5.96 -2.95
N LYS A 138 15.88 6.92 -3.58
CA LYS A 138 14.93 6.66 -4.67
C LYS A 138 15.27 7.46 -5.92
N THR A 139 15.00 6.86 -7.08
CA THR A 139 15.13 7.53 -8.40
C THR A 139 13.81 8.13 -8.89
N SER A 140 12.68 7.67 -8.34
CA SER A 140 11.34 8.23 -8.53
C SER A 140 10.53 8.14 -7.25
N PHE A 141 9.59 9.06 -7.05
CA PHE A 141 8.67 9.01 -5.92
C PHE A 141 7.28 9.50 -6.33
N SER A 142 6.32 8.58 -6.30
CA SER A 142 4.91 8.85 -6.53
C SER A 142 4.05 8.28 -5.39
N ARG A 143 2.74 8.41 -5.53
CA ARG A 143 1.75 7.79 -4.64
C ARG A 143 1.89 6.27 -4.59
N PHE A 144 2.33 5.63 -5.67
CA PHE A 144 2.53 4.17 -5.73
C PHE A 144 3.74 3.74 -4.90
N GLU A 145 4.87 4.43 -4.99
CA GLU A 145 6.05 4.17 -4.15
C GLU A 145 5.73 4.44 -2.68
N LYS A 146 4.98 5.52 -2.38
CA LYS A 146 4.55 5.80 -1.00
C LYS A 146 3.71 4.67 -0.42
N LEU A 147 2.78 4.11 -1.20
CA LEU A 147 1.96 2.97 -0.81
C LEU A 147 2.80 1.70 -0.66
N SER A 148 3.75 1.46 -1.57
CA SER A 148 4.70 0.34 -1.48
C SER A 148 5.52 0.42 -0.19
N ASP A 149 6.00 1.60 0.18
CA ASP A 149 6.74 1.81 1.44
C ASP A 149 5.88 1.50 2.68
N ASP A 150 4.60 1.89 2.67
CA ASP A 150 3.69 1.59 3.77
C ASP A 150 3.38 0.08 3.86
N ASN A 151 3.18 -0.58 2.73
CA ASN A 151 3.03 -2.04 2.68
C ASN A 151 4.30 -2.74 3.18
N ASN A 152 5.49 -2.28 2.76
CA ASN A 152 6.77 -2.84 3.20
C ASN A 152 6.98 -2.68 4.71
N ARG A 153 6.50 -1.59 5.32
CA ARG A 153 6.53 -1.42 6.78
C ARG A 153 5.65 -2.44 7.50
N ILE A 154 4.45 -2.70 6.96
CA ILE A 154 3.56 -3.73 7.51
C ILE A 154 4.18 -5.12 7.35
N LEU A 155 4.71 -5.44 6.17
CA LEU A 155 5.38 -6.71 5.91
C LEU A 155 6.58 -6.91 6.84
N LYS A 156 7.42 -5.89 6.99
CA LYS A 156 8.53 -5.89 7.95
C LYS A 156 8.05 -6.21 9.36
N TYR A 157 7.01 -5.53 9.84
CA TYR A 157 6.45 -5.76 11.17
C TYR A 157 5.97 -7.21 11.35
N VAL A 158 5.25 -7.76 10.38
CA VAL A 158 4.75 -9.15 10.43
C VAL A 158 5.87 -10.20 10.37
N LEU A 159 6.95 -9.91 9.66
CA LEU A 159 8.09 -10.83 9.51
C LEU A 159 9.08 -10.75 10.69
N GLU A 160 9.17 -9.60 11.37
CA GLU A 160 10.07 -9.41 12.52
C GLU A 160 9.44 -9.83 13.84
N ASP A 161 8.16 -9.55 14.05
CA ASP A 161 7.50 -9.73 15.33
C ASP A 161 7.06 -11.19 15.54
N ASP A 162 7.69 -11.85 16.53
CA ASP A 162 7.42 -13.24 16.88
C ASP A 162 6.04 -13.50 17.47
N ARG A 163 5.30 -12.44 17.86
CA ARG A 163 3.93 -12.57 18.36
C ARG A 163 2.94 -12.94 17.27
N PHE A 164 3.27 -12.73 15.99
CA PHE A 164 2.43 -13.18 14.89
C PHE A 164 2.51 -14.69 14.73
N GLU A 165 1.39 -15.35 15.00
CA GLU A 165 1.22 -16.78 14.77
C GLU A 165 1.31 -17.09 13.27
N LEU A 166 2.25 -17.98 12.92
CA LEU A 166 2.43 -18.46 11.57
C LEU A 166 1.52 -19.66 11.31
N LYS A 167 0.63 -19.53 10.32
CA LYS A 167 -0.44 -20.50 10.03
C LYS A 167 0.04 -21.71 9.22
N GLY A 168 1.23 -21.64 8.60
CA GLY A 168 1.76 -22.73 7.79
C GLY A 168 3.24 -22.59 7.41
N GLU A 169 3.75 -23.61 6.71
CA GLU A 169 5.17 -23.67 6.30
C GLU A 169 5.58 -22.56 5.32
N ALA A 170 4.66 -22.09 4.48
CA ALA A 170 4.93 -20.99 3.56
C ALA A 170 5.32 -19.71 4.31
N GLU A 171 4.57 -19.37 5.36
CA GLU A 171 4.84 -18.17 6.17
C GLU A 171 6.13 -18.32 6.99
N LYS A 172 6.42 -19.53 7.50
CA LYS A 172 7.71 -19.85 8.15
C LYS A 172 8.89 -19.67 7.21
N LYS A 173 8.79 -20.17 5.98
CA LYS A 173 9.83 -19.98 4.95
C LYS A 173 10.04 -18.51 4.63
N ALA A 174 8.96 -17.72 4.47
CA ALA A 174 9.05 -16.28 4.25
C ALA A 174 9.76 -15.56 5.41
N ARG A 175 9.40 -15.86 6.66
CA ARG A 175 10.07 -15.30 7.86
C ARG A 175 11.55 -15.70 7.92
N ASN A 176 11.88 -16.96 7.66
CA ASN A 176 13.26 -17.43 7.67
C ASN A 176 14.10 -16.80 6.56
N MET A 177 13.53 -16.64 5.36
CA MET A 177 14.19 -15.95 4.25
C MET A 177 14.47 -14.48 4.60
N TYR A 178 13.49 -13.78 5.19
CA TYR A 178 13.67 -12.41 5.69
C TYR A 178 14.80 -12.33 6.72
N ARG A 179 14.80 -13.20 7.74
CA ARG A 179 15.83 -13.23 8.79
C ARG A 179 17.22 -13.53 8.25
N SER A 180 17.31 -14.43 7.28
CA SER A 180 18.57 -14.73 6.58
C SER A 180 19.10 -13.49 5.86
N CYS A 181 18.24 -12.78 5.14
CA CYS A 181 18.59 -11.52 4.44
C CYS A 181 19.01 -10.41 5.41
N MET A 182 18.35 -10.29 6.56
CA MET A 182 18.64 -9.24 7.54
C MET A 182 19.85 -9.52 8.43
N ASN A 183 20.37 -10.75 8.45
CA ASN A 183 21.57 -11.10 9.22
C ASN A 183 22.85 -10.63 8.52
N LYS A 184 23.09 -9.32 8.55
CA LYS A 184 24.27 -8.68 7.95
C LYS A 184 25.57 -9.22 8.51
N THR A 185 25.64 -9.55 9.81
CA THR A 185 26.84 -10.14 10.41
C THR A 185 27.26 -11.41 9.68
N ARG A 186 26.32 -12.33 9.44
CA ARG A 186 26.62 -13.56 8.72
C ARG A 186 27.00 -13.32 7.26
N ILE A 187 26.36 -12.34 6.61
CA ILE A 187 26.67 -11.95 5.23
C ILE A 187 28.12 -11.44 5.12
N GLU A 188 28.53 -10.54 6.03
CA GLU A 188 29.89 -10.00 6.07
C GLU A 188 30.94 -11.06 6.43
N GLU A 189 30.62 -11.98 7.35
CA GLU A 189 31.50 -13.11 7.69
C GLU A 189 31.78 -14.03 6.48
N LEU A 190 30.76 -14.26 5.65
CA LEU A 190 30.88 -15.10 4.46
C LEU A 190 31.60 -14.38 3.32
N GLY A 191 31.45 -13.06 3.22
CA GLY A 191 32.03 -12.24 2.17
C GLY A 191 31.71 -12.80 0.77
N ALA A 192 32.72 -12.87 -0.10
CA ALA A 192 32.58 -13.35 -1.47
C ALA A 192 32.52 -14.89 -1.60
N GLN A 193 32.75 -15.66 -0.53
CA GLN A 193 32.91 -17.12 -0.60
C GLN A 193 31.72 -17.84 -1.25
N PRO A 194 30.45 -17.55 -0.92
CA PRO A 194 29.33 -18.24 -1.55
C PRO A 194 29.28 -18.08 -3.07
N LEU A 195 29.67 -16.90 -3.59
CA LEU A 195 29.71 -16.65 -5.03
C LEU A 195 30.92 -17.35 -5.67
N LEU A 196 32.08 -17.36 -5.03
CA LEU A 196 33.26 -18.08 -5.53
C LEU A 196 33.02 -19.60 -5.62
N GLU A 197 32.37 -20.18 -4.62
CA GLU A 197 31.95 -21.59 -4.65
C GLU A 197 30.97 -21.87 -5.80
N LEU A 198 30.05 -20.93 -6.06
CA LEU A 198 29.10 -21.04 -7.15
C LEU A 198 29.80 -20.99 -8.51
N LEU A 199 30.67 -20.00 -8.72
CA LEU A 199 31.47 -19.87 -9.95
C LEU A 199 32.30 -21.14 -10.21
N LYS A 200 32.89 -21.73 -9.17
CA LYS A 200 33.61 -23.00 -9.28
C LYS A 200 32.70 -24.15 -9.76
N LYS A 201 31.47 -24.24 -9.25
CA LYS A 201 30.48 -25.24 -9.71
C LYS A 201 30.05 -25.02 -11.16
N MET A 202 30.16 -23.79 -11.67
CA MET A 202 29.81 -23.42 -13.03
C MET A 202 30.95 -23.60 -14.05
N GLY A 203 32.10 -24.13 -13.63
CA GLY A 203 33.28 -24.31 -14.49
C GLY A 203 34.29 -23.17 -14.37
N GLY A 204 34.11 -22.26 -13.42
CA GLY A 204 35.02 -21.16 -13.12
C GLY A 204 34.76 -19.91 -13.94
N TRP A 205 35.55 -18.87 -13.64
CA TRP A 205 35.57 -17.60 -14.37
C TRP A 205 37.02 -17.17 -14.50
N SER A 206 37.42 -16.69 -15.68
CA SER A 206 38.81 -16.33 -16.02
C SER A 206 39.43 -15.29 -15.09
N ILE A 207 38.61 -14.54 -14.35
CA ILE A 207 39.03 -13.52 -13.40
C ILE A 207 39.37 -14.09 -12.03
N SER A 208 38.60 -15.07 -11.54
CA SER A 208 38.64 -15.52 -10.14
C SER A 208 39.56 -16.73 -9.91
N GLY A 209 40.50 -17.02 -10.82
CA GLY A 209 41.51 -18.08 -10.63
C GLY A 209 41.35 -19.28 -11.56
N ASP A 210 41.12 -20.47 -10.98
CA ASP A 210 41.22 -21.86 -11.52
C ASP A 210 40.45 -22.20 -12.84
N PHE A 211 40.17 -21.22 -13.69
CA PHE A 211 39.55 -21.39 -14.98
C PHE A 211 40.52 -21.99 -16.00
N SER A 212 40.07 -23.03 -16.68
CA SER A 212 40.75 -23.65 -17.81
C SER A 212 39.77 -23.73 -18.98
N ILE A 213 40.08 -23.01 -20.06
CA ILE A 213 39.26 -23.06 -21.28
C ILE A 213 39.18 -24.46 -21.89
N LYS A 214 40.16 -25.32 -21.61
CA LYS A 214 40.19 -26.71 -22.09
C LYS A 214 39.16 -27.59 -21.38
N ASP A 215 38.89 -27.29 -20.11
CA ASP A 215 37.96 -28.04 -19.27
C ASP A 215 36.57 -27.39 -19.22
N TRP A 216 36.42 -26.23 -19.87
CA TRP A 216 35.18 -25.46 -19.88
C TRP A 216 34.23 -25.93 -20.98
N ASP A 217 33.00 -26.25 -20.59
CA ASP A 217 31.92 -26.63 -21.48
C ASP A 217 30.92 -25.48 -21.62
N PHE A 218 30.95 -24.83 -22.79
CA PHE A 218 30.06 -23.72 -23.12
C PHE A 218 28.58 -24.12 -23.05
N GLN A 219 28.21 -25.30 -23.54
CA GLN A 219 26.82 -25.74 -23.54
C GLN A 219 26.33 -26.00 -22.11
N LYS A 220 27.18 -26.62 -21.28
CA LYS A 220 26.84 -26.85 -19.87
C LYS A 220 26.74 -25.54 -19.09
N ALA A 221 27.65 -24.60 -19.33
CA ALA A 221 27.59 -23.28 -18.71
C ALA A 221 26.29 -22.54 -19.08
N LEU A 222 25.87 -22.59 -20.35
CA LEU A 222 24.63 -21.98 -20.81
C LEU A 222 23.39 -22.65 -20.20
N GLU A 223 23.37 -23.99 -20.12
CA GLU A 223 22.29 -24.75 -19.48
C GLU A 223 22.14 -24.37 -18.00
N LEU A 224 23.24 -24.33 -17.25
CA LEU A 224 23.24 -24.00 -15.82
C LEU A 224 22.77 -22.55 -15.59
N ASN A 225 23.30 -21.61 -16.36
CA ASN A 225 22.93 -20.20 -16.28
C ASN A 225 21.44 -19.99 -16.49
N ASN A 226 20.88 -20.58 -17.55
CA ASN A 226 19.47 -20.35 -17.86
C ASN A 226 18.52 -21.16 -16.97
N ASN A 227 18.79 -22.46 -16.76
CA ASN A 227 17.82 -23.35 -16.09
C ASN A 227 17.91 -23.35 -14.56
N TYR A 228 19.05 -22.97 -13.98
CA TYR A 228 19.28 -23.10 -12.54
C TYR A 228 19.44 -21.76 -11.83
N PHE A 229 20.04 -20.78 -12.51
CA PHE A 229 20.30 -19.46 -11.94
C PHE A 229 19.37 -18.37 -12.46
N GLU A 230 18.54 -18.69 -13.46
CA GLU A 230 17.68 -17.71 -14.15
C GLU A 230 18.48 -16.49 -14.66
N ALA A 231 19.75 -16.74 -14.99
CA ALA A 231 20.74 -15.75 -15.44
C ALA A 231 21.11 -16.03 -16.90
N ALA A 232 20.09 -16.13 -17.76
CA ALA A 232 20.26 -16.38 -19.18
C ALA A 232 21.32 -15.44 -19.78
N SER A 233 22.15 -15.99 -20.67
CA SER A 233 23.24 -15.27 -21.33
C SER A 233 23.10 -15.50 -22.83
N LEU A 234 23.35 -14.46 -23.64
CA LEU A 234 23.20 -14.48 -25.11
C LEU A 234 21.74 -14.55 -25.58
N PHE A 235 21.06 -15.66 -25.30
CA PHE A 235 19.65 -15.91 -25.61
C PHE A 235 19.02 -16.68 -24.47
N SER A 236 17.71 -16.51 -24.30
CA SER A 236 16.95 -17.19 -23.26
C SER A 236 15.99 -18.20 -23.88
N TRP A 237 15.61 -19.19 -23.07
CA TRP A 237 14.49 -20.06 -23.39
C TRP A 237 13.61 -20.23 -22.16
N ILE A 238 12.31 -20.15 -22.39
CA ILE A 238 11.29 -20.28 -21.35
C ILE A 238 10.13 -21.13 -21.85
N ILE A 239 9.41 -21.74 -20.91
CA ILE A 239 8.18 -22.47 -21.20
C ILE A 239 7.02 -21.49 -21.02
N MET A 240 6.36 -21.15 -22.12
CA MET A 240 5.20 -20.27 -22.13
C MET A 240 3.98 -20.96 -22.71
N VAL A 241 2.80 -20.42 -22.41
CA VAL A 241 1.56 -20.80 -23.09
C VAL A 241 1.71 -20.53 -24.59
N ASP A 242 1.32 -21.48 -25.42
CA ASP A 242 1.37 -21.32 -26.87
C ASP A 242 0.37 -20.23 -27.31
N LEU A 243 0.89 -19.19 -27.96
CA LEU A 243 0.12 -18.02 -28.41
C LEU A 243 -0.97 -18.38 -29.44
N LYS A 244 -0.83 -19.50 -30.15
CA LYS A 244 -1.83 -20.02 -31.11
C LYS A 244 -2.76 -21.05 -30.48
N ASN A 245 -2.39 -21.64 -29.34
CA ASN A 245 -3.21 -22.63 -28.63
C ASN A 245 -2.99 -22.57 -27.12
N SER A 246 -3.85 -21.81 -26.44
CA SER A 246 -3.75 -21.59 -24.99
C SER A 246 -3.95 -22.85 -24.12
N SER A 247 -4.31 -23.99 -24.70
CA SER A 247 -4.40 -25.27 -23.98
C SER A 247 -3.07 -26.02 -23.89
N ARG A 248 -1.98 -25.50 -24.48
CA ARG A 248 -0.66 -26.14 -24.51
C ARG A 248 0.44 -25.15 -24.16
N ASN A 249 1.57 -25.70 -23.73
CA ASN A 249 2.80 -24.94 -23.57
C ASN A 249 3.71 -25.17 -24.78
N SER A 250 4.57 -24.19 -25.03
CA SER A 250 5.61 -24.22 -26.05
C SER A 250 6.91 -23.70 -25.46
N VAL A 251 8.03 -24.17 -26.00
CA VAL A 251 9.34 -23.58 -25.69
C VAL A 251 9.48 -22.34 -26.57
N VAL A 252 9.67 -21.20 -25.93
CA VAL A 252 9.97 -19.93 -26.60
C VAL A 252 11.45 -19.65 -26.41
N VAL A 253 12.12 -19.36 -27.52
CA VAL A 253 13.53 -18.92 -27.54
C VAL A 253 13.53 -17.49 -28.03
N ASP A 254 14.19 -16.60 -27.28
CA ASP A 254 14.26 -15.18 -27.62
C ASP A 254 15.64 -14.60 -27.27
N GLN A 255 15.91 -13.38 -27.74
CA GLN A 255 17.06 -12.62 -27.28
C GLN A 255 17.00 -12.41 -25.77
N ASN A 256 18.16 -12.43 -25.11
CA ASN A 256 18.22 -12.06 -23.71
C ASN A 256 18.22 -10.54 -23.54
N GLU A 257 17.81 -10.06 -22.36
CA GLU A 257 18.01 -8.67 -21.98
C GLU A 257 19.52 -8.34 -21.92
N LEU A 258 19.87 -7.13 -22.36
CA LEU A 258 21.23 -6.61 -22.20
C LEU A 258 21.42 -6.12 -20.76
N THR A 259 22.66 -6.17 -20.25
CA THR A 259 22.96 -5.76 -18.87
C THR A 259 22.59 -4.30 -18.59
N LEU A 260 22.88 -3.39 -19.53
CA LEU A 260 22.34 -2.03 -19.50
C LEU A 260 20.95 -2.03 -20.12
N LYS A 261 19.99 -1.42 -19.41
CA LYS A 261 18.55 -1.45 -19.68
C LYS A 261 18.11 -1.02 -21.09
N SER A 262 18.97 -0.39 -21.87
CA SER A 262 18.64 0.03 -23.23
C SER A 262 19.83 -0.18 -24.14
N ARG A 263 19.53 -0.73 -25.32
CA ARG A 263 20.44 -0.80 -26.48
C ARG A 263 21.11 0.54 -26.77
N SER A 264 20.40 1.66 -26.56
CA SER A 264 20.92 3.01 -26.81
C SER A 264 22.15 3.35 -25.96
N TYR A 265 22.28 2.78 -24.75
CA TYR A 265 23.47 2.98 -23.90
C TYR A 265 24.74 2.37 -24.50
N TYR A 266 24.62 1.36 -25.37
CA TYR A 266 25.77 0.74 -26.04
C TYR A 266 26.10 1.43 -27.38
N LEU A 267 25.08 1.93 -28.08
CA LEU A 267 25.23 2.39 -29.46
C LEU A 267 25.38 3.91 -29.59
N ASN A 268 24.86 4.70 -28.63
CA ASN A 268 24.93 6.15 -28.67
C ASN A 268 26.27 6.66 -28.12
N LYS A 269 27.31 6.56 -28.94
CA LYS A 269 28.70 6.86 -28.57
C LYS A 269 28.98 8.36 -28.55
N THR A 270 28.66 9.05 -27.46
CA THR A 270 29.41 10.27 -27.12
C THR A 270 30.69 9.87 -26.38
N MET A 271 31.84 10.50 -26.67
CA MET A 271 33.15 10.13 -26.07
C MET A 271 33.22 10.24 -24.54
N ASP A 272 32.25 10.92 -23.91
CA ASP A 272 32.07 11.03 -22.46
C ASP A 272 30.85 10.22 -21.97
N ASP A 273 30.71 8.97 -22.42
CA ASP A 273 29.65 8.10 -21.89
C ASP A 273 29.96 7.69 -20.45
N LYS A 274 29.44 8.50 -19.52
CA LYS A 274 29.52 8.28 -18.08
C LYS A 274 28.95 6.92 -17.67
N ILE A 275 27.99 6.38 -18.41
CA ILE A 275 27.32 5.11 -18.08
C ILE A 275 28.24 3.94 -18.41
N ILE A 276 28.77 3.88 -19.63
CA ILE A 276 29.73 2.83 -20.01
C ILE A 276 30.99 2.90 -19.14
N SER A 277 31.47 4.11 -18.83
CA SER A 277 32.61 4.31 -17.93
C SER A 277 32.34 3.78 -16.52
N ALA A 278 31.15 4.08 -15.96
CA ALA A 278 30.74 3.57 -14.67
C ALA A 278 30.52 2.05 -14.67
N TYR A 279 29.98 1.50 -15.76
CA TYR A 279 29.78 0.06 -15.92
C TYR A 279 31.12 -0.68 -15.95
N LEU A 280 32.09 -0.21 -16.74
CA LEU A 280 33.45 -0.77 -16.76
C LEU A 280 34.10 -0.71 -15.37
N ALA A 281 33.97 0.41 -14.66
CA ALA A 281 34.50 0.56 -13.30
C ALA A 281 33.83 -0.42 -12.32
N TYR A 282 32.51 -0.59 -12.42
CA TYR A 282 31.75 -1.55 -11.61
C TYR A 282 32.20 -2.99 -11.86
N MET A 283 32.25 -3.42 -13.12
CA MET A 283 32.70 -4.75 -13.52
C MET A 283 34.13 -5.02 -13.03
N THR A 284 35.03 -4.04 -13.20
CA THR A 284 36.42 -4.14 -12.73
C THR A 284 36.47 -4.34 -11.22
N LYS A 285 35.72 -3.52 -10.46
CA LYS A 285 35.68 -3.60 -8.99
C LYS A 285 35.14 -4.96 -8.52
N VAL A 286 34.08 -5.47 -9.13
CA VAL A 286 33.52 -6.80 -8.79
C VAL A 286 34.52 -7.90 -9.10
N GLY A 287 35.20 -7.85 -10.24
CA GLY A 287 36.23 -8.83 -10.60
C GLY A 287 37.40 -8.84 -9.60
N VAL A 288 37.86 -7.66 -9.16
CA VAL A 288 38.90 -7.53 -8.12
C VAL A 288 38.44 -8.10 -6.77
N LEU A 289 37.19 -7.82 -6.36
CA LEU A 289 36.61 -8.39 -5.15
C LEU A 289 36.49 -9.92 -5.20
N LEU A 290 36.47 -10.50 -6.40
CA LEU A 290 36.43 -11.94 -6.66
C LEU A 290 37.82 -12.55 -6.91
N GLY A 291 38.89 -11.80 -6.66
CA GLY A 291 40.27 -12.30 -6.70
C GLY A 291 41.07 -11.99 -7.96
N GLY A 292 40.50 -11.21 -8.90
CA GLY A 292 41.21 -10.76 -10.09
C GLY A 292 42.24 -9.67 -9.82
N GLU A 293 43.29 -9.62 -10.65
CA GLU A 293 44.25 -8.50 -10.68
C GLU A 293 43.61 -7.31 -11.41
N GLU A 294 43.74 -6.10 -10.88
CA GLU A 294 42.95 -4.93 -11.32
C GLU A 294 43.16 -4.59 -12.80
N TYR A 295 44.41 -4.53 -13.26
CA TYR A 295 44.71 -4.16 -14.65
C TYR A 295 44.22 -5.22 -15.64
N ALA A 296 44.54 -6.49 -15.40
CA ALA A 296 44.11 -7.61 -16.23
C ALA A 296 42.59 -7.78 -16.23
N THR A 297 41.94 -7.58 -15.07
CA THR A 297 40.48 -7.62 -14.94
C THR A 297 39.86 -6.52 -15.78
N ARG A 298 40.38 -5.29 -15.69
CA ARG A 298 39.85 -4.15 -16.45
C ARG A 298 39.89 -4.41 -17.96
N LEU A 299 40.98 -4.97 -18.49
CA LEU A 299 41.09 -5.33 -19.90
C LEU A 299 40.04 -6.37 -20.31
N GLN A 300 39.88 -7.44 -19.53
CA GLN A 300 38.85 -8.45 -19.82
C GLN A 300 37.42 -7.89 -19.74
N MET A 301 37.15 -6.96 -18.81
CA MET A 301 35.84 -6.30 -18.73
C MET A 301 35.59 -5.37 -19.93
N GLN A 302 36.64 -4.77 -20.51
CA GLN A 302 36.52 -4.03 -21.77
C GLN A 302 36.12 -4.96 -22.92
N ASP A 303 36.75 -6.14 -23.02
CA ASP A 303 36.40 -7.13 -24.04
C ASP A 303 34.94 -7.60 -23.89
N ILE A 304 34.46 -7.79 -22.66
CA ILE A 304 33.04 -8.12 -22.39
C ILE A 304 32.11 -7.00 -22.85
N ILE A 305 32.44 -5.74 -22.57
CA ILE A 305 31.63 -4.60 -23.04
C ILE A 305 31.62 -4.53 -24.57
N GLU A 306 32.76 -4.71 -25.24
CA GLU A 306 32.81 -4.75 -26.70
C GLU A 306 31.97 -5.89 -27.28
N PHE A 307 31.95 -7.04 -26.61
CA PHE A 307 31.08 -8.15 -26.97
C PHE A 307 29.59 -7.83 -26.74
N GLU A 308 29.23 -7.24 -25.60
CA GLU A 308 27.87 -6.77 -25.33
C GLU A 308 27.41 -5.70 -26.35
N MET A 309 28.31 -4.84 -26.82
CA MET A 309 28.00 -3.88 -27.90
C MET A 309 27.65 -4.58 -29.21
N LYS A 310 28.40 -5.64 -29.58
CA LYS A 310 28.08 -6.47 -30.77
C LYS A 310 26.75 -7.21 -30.60
N LEU A 311 26.45 -7.69 -29.39
CA LEU A 311 25.13 -8.24 -29.08
C LEU A 311 24.05 -7.18 -29.25
N ALA A 312 24.24 -5.98 -28.71
CA ALA A 312 23.31 -4.87 -28.83
C ALA A 312 23.06 -4.49 -30.30
N GLU A 313 24.06 -4.58 -31.18
CA GLU A 313 23.87 -4.32 -32.62
C GLU A 313 22.88 -5.28 -33.27
N VAL A 314 22.90 -6.56 -32.90
CA VAL A 314 22.02 -7.62 -33.44
C VAL A 314 20.68 -7.75 -32.72
N SER A 315 20.59 -7.26 -31.48
CA SER A 315 19.33 -7.23 -30.72
C SER A 315 18.28 -6.35 -31.40
N THR A 316 17.03 -6.83 -31.38
CA THR A 316 15.85 -6.06 -31.80
C THR A 316 15.45 -5.04 -30.73
N TYR A 317 14.76 -3.98 -31.14
CA TYR A 317 14.38 -2.87 -30.26
C TYR A 317 13.54 -3.33 -29.06
N ASP A 318 13.75 -2.70 -27.90
CA ASP A 318 12.94 -2.87 -26.70
C ASP A 318 11.44 -2.73 -27.07
N ILE A 319 10.66 -3.79 -26.83
CA ILE A 319 9.22 -3.87 -27.17
C ILE A 319 8.42 -2.72 -26.51
N VAL A 320 8.98 -2.04 -25.51
CA VAL A 320 8.39 -0.86 -24.86
C VAL A 320 8.04 0.26 -25.85
N ASN A 321 8.70 0.34 -27.01
CA ASN A 321 8.34 1.32 -28.06
C ASN A 321 7.38 0.79 -29.14
N ASN A 322 6.89 -0.45 -29.01
CA ASN A 322 6.18 -1.16 -30.06
C ASN A 322 4.66 -1.25 -29.88
N GLU A 323 4.04 -0.38 -29.06
CA GLU A 323 2.57 -0.21 -29.04
C GLU A 323 2.01 0.14 -30.42
N LYS A 324 2.84 0.62 -31.36
CA LYS A 324 2.43 0.91 -32.74
C LYS A 324 2.45 -0.28 -33.71
N SER A 325 3.08 -1.42 -33.36
CA SER A 325 3.16 -2.57 -34.29
C SER A 325 2.09 -3.64 -34.05
N SER A 326 1.38 -3.61 -32.93
CA SER A 326 0.34 -4.60 -32.59
C SER A 326 -0.98 -4.42 -33.36
N TYR A 327 -1.11 -3.39 -34.20
CA TYR A 327 -2.30 -3.10 -35.00
C TYR A 327 -2.11 -3.28 -36.51
N LYS A 328 -1.25 -4.21 -36.94
CA LYS A 328 -1.19 -4.64 -38.33
C LYS A 328 -1.07 -6.16 -38.44
N ILE A 329 -2.15 -6.85 -38.10
CA ILE A 329 -2.45 -8.17 -38.65
C ILE A 329 -3.84 -8.03 -39.27
N GLY A 330 -3.86 -7.77 -40.58
CA GLY A 330 -5.03 -7.85 -41.44
C GLY A 330 -4.79 -8.96 -42.46
#